data_AF-A0A7Y5JK53-F1
#
_entry.id   AF-A0A7Y5JK53-F1
#
_cell.length_a   1.000
_cell.length_b   1.000
_cell.length_c   1.000
_cell.angle_alpha   90.00
_cell.angle_beta   90.00
_cell.angle_gamma   90.00
#
_symmetry.space_group_name_H-M   'P 1'
#
loop_
_entity.id
_entity.type
_entity.pdbx_description
1 polymer ?
#
loop_
_entity_poly.entity_id
_entity_poly.type
_entity_poly.pdbx_seq_one_letter_code
_entity_poly.pdbx_strand_id
1 'polypeptide(L)'
;MKALLGALAKEGMLSIVVLIVLVALTWMGGEYLEWDVKLRVLIIIGLLAVFLIMYVAQKVLAVRRAMTIENQLRAQAQMHVQSTIPDKQPEIQALEQQFQEALAALKN
;
A
#
# COMPACT_ATOMS: atom_id res chain seq x y z
N MET A 1 2.57 -26.23 -15.92
CA MET A 1 3.06 -25.95 -14.55
C MET A 1 3.66 -24.56 -14.36
N LYS A 2 4.59 -24.08 -15.20
CA LYS A 2 5.20 -22.74 -15.03
C LYS A 2 4.19 -21.56 -15.05
N ALA A 3 3.16 -21.62 -15.88
CA ALA A 3 2.12 -20.59 -15.94
C ALA A 3 1.28 -20.50 -14.65
N LEU A 4 0.96 -21.64 -14.02
CA LEU A 4 0.24 -21.68 -12.74
C LEU A 4 1.12 -21.12 -11.60
N LEU A 5 2.42 -21.43 -11.60
CA LEU A 5 3.37 -20.90 -10.63
C LEU A 5 3.59 -19.39 -10.80
N GLY A 6 3.68 -18.90 -12.04
CA GLY A 6 3.77 -17.46 -12.32
C GLY A 6 2.49 -16.70 -11.98
N ALA A 7 1.33 -17.34 -12.11
CA ALA A 7 0.05 -16.78 -11.70
C ALA A 7 -0.06 -16.72 -10.16
N LEU A 8 0.38 -17.76 -9.45
CA LEU A 8 0.47 -17.79 -7.98
C LEU A 8 1.36 -16.69 -7.40
N ALA A 9 2.36 -16.21 -8.14
CA ALA A 9 3.25 -15.13 -7.70
C ALA A 9 2.62 -13.74 -7.67
N LYS A 10 1.39 -13.56 -8.18
CA LYS A 10 0.62 -12.32 -7.91
C LYS A 10 0.26 -12.28 -6.43
N GLU A 11 0.63 -11.20 -5.74
CA GLU A 11 0.55 -11.03 -4.27
C GLU A 11 -0.80 -11.37 -3.61
N GLY A 12 -1.91 -11.46 -4.36
CA GLY A 12 -3.20 -11.94 -3.85
C GLY A 12 -3.54 -13.40 -4.18
N MET A 13 -3.00 -13.97 -5.27
CA MET A 13 -3.45 -15.25 -5.80
C MET A 13 -3.01 -16.44 -4.94
N LEU A 14 -1.82 -16.38 -4.35
CA LEU A 14 -1.34 -17.42 -3.43
C LEU A 14 -2.26 -17.55 -2.20
N SER A 15 -2.72 -16.43 -1.65
CA SER A 15 -3.63 -16.43 -0.50
C SER A 15 -4.97 -17.10 -0.80
N ILE A 16 -5.51 -16.88 -2.00
CA ILE A 16 -6.77 -17.49 -2.47
C ILE A 16 -6.59 -19.00 -2.66
N VAL A 17 -5.47 -19.43 -3.24
CA VAL A 17 -5.20 -20.85 -3.43
C VAL A 17 -5.03 -21.57 -2.09
N VAL A 18 -4.34 -20.96 -1.13
CA VAL A 18 -4.23 -21.51 0.24
C VAL A 18 -5.62 -21.64 0.88
N LEU A 19 -6.49 -20.65 0.73
CA LEU A 19 -7.86 -20.71 1.25
C LEU A 19 -8.66 -21.87 0.63
N ILE A 20 -8.59 -22.05 -0.69
CA ILE A 20 -9.28 -23.14 -1.39
C ILE A 20 -8.77 -24.50 -0.89
N VAL A 21 -7.46 -24.66 -0.73
CA VAL A 21 -6.86 -25.90 -0.20
C VAL A 21 -7.33 -26.15 1.23
N LEU A 22 -7.36 -25.13 2.10
CA LEU A 22 -7.85 -25.27 3.47
C LEU A 22 -9.32 -25.66 3.54
N VAL A 23 -10.18 -25.10 2.68
CA VAL A 23 -11.59 -25.47 2.59
C VAL A 23 -11.73 -26.92 2.13
N ALA A 24 -10.98 -27.33 1.10
CA ALA A 24 -10.99 -28.72 0.61
C ALA A 24 -10.52 -29.72 1.67
N LEU A 25 -9.46 -29.39 2.42
CA LEU A 25 -8.96 -30.19 3.53
C LEU A 25 -9.97 -30.28 4.68
N THR A 26 -10.66 -29.18 4.99
CA THR A 26 -11.71 -29.18 6.03
C THR A 26 -12.88 -30.06 5.61
N TRP A 27 -13.23 -30.07 4.32
CA TRP A 27 -14.30 -30.90 3.79
C TRP A 27 -13.95 -32.39 3.81
N MET A 28 -12.85 -32.79 3.18
CA MET A 28 -12.40 -34.19 3.14
C MET A 28 -11.97 -34.70 4.51
N GLY A 29 -11.24 -33.89 5.28
CA GLY A 29 -10.79 -34.24 6.63
C GLY A 29 -11.97 -34.40 7.58
N GLY A 30 -12.94 -33.50 7.52
CA GLY A 30 -14.17 -33.63 8.30
C GLY A 30 -14.94 -34.92 7.95
N GLU A 31 -14.92 -35.33 6.68
CA GLU A 31 -15.56 -36.57 6.20
C GLU A 31 -14.90 -37.81 6.76
N TYR A 32 -13.58 -37.86 6.73
CA TYR A 32 -12.80 -38.95 7.32
C TYR A 32 -12.96 -39.06 8.85
N LEU A 33 -13.19 -37.93 9.53
CA LEU A 33 -13.37 -37.85 10.98
C LEU A 33 -14.85 -37.99 11.43
N GLU A 34 -15.78 -38.27 10.50
CA GLU A 34 -17.22 -38.39 10.75
C GLU A 34 -17.83 -37.17 11.48
N TRP A 35 -17.23 -35.99 11.33
CA TRP A 35 -17.74 -34.79 12.00
C TRP A 35 -19.10 -34.39 11.47
N ASP A 36 -19.97 -33.94 12.37
CA ASP A 36 -21.29 -33.41 12.04
C ASP A 36 -21.17 -32.29 10.99
N VAL A 37 -22.04 -32.31 9.98
CA VAL A 37 -22.03 -31.37 8.86
C VAL A 37 -22.12 -29.92 9.37
N LYS A 38 -22.86 -29.70 10.46
CA LYS A 38 -22.98 -28.38 11.09
C LYS A 38 -21.62 -27.83 11.56
N LEU A 39 -20.80 -28.68 12.19
CA LEU A 39 -19.46 -28.32 12.65
C LEU A 39 -18.54 -27.97 11.48
N ARG A 40 -18.58 -28.77 10.39
CA ARG A 40 -17.77 -28.50 9.19
C ARG A 40 -18.13 -27.17 8.54
N VAL A 41 -19.42 -26.89 8.38
CA VAL A 41 -19.90 -25.63 7.82
C VAL A 41 -19.49 -24.45 8.70
N LEU A 42 -19.58 -24.59 10.03
CA LEU A 42 -19.19 -23.55 10.97
C LEU A 42 -17.68 -23.23 10.89
N ILE A 43 -16.83 -24.26 10.76
CA ILE A 43 -15.38 -24.09 10.55
C ILE A 43 -15.09 -23.38 9.23
N ILE A 44 -15.76 -23.76 8.14
CA ILE A 44 -15.59 -23.12 6.82
C ILE A 44 -16.00 -21.64 6.88
N ILE A 45 -17.13 -21.33 7.51
CA ILE A 45 -17.58 -19.94 7.71
C ILE A 45 -16.55 -19.16 8.54
N GLY A 46 -16.02 -19.77 9.61
CA GLY A 46 -14.96 -19.18 10.43
C GLY A 46 -13.69 -18.87 9.62
N LEU A 47 -13.23 -19.81 8.79
CA LEU A 47 -12.08 -19.62 7.89
C LEU A 47 -12.31 -18.47 6.91
N LEU A 48 -13.49 -18.40 6.29
CA LEU A 48 -13.84 -17.30 5.38
C LEU A 48 -13.89 -15.96 6.10
N ALA A 49 -14.44 -15.90 7.31
CA ALA A 49 -14.51 -14.68 8.11
C ALA A 49 -13.10 -14.18 8.48
N VAL A 50 -12.22 -15.07 8.95
CA VAL A 50 -10.83 -14.73 9.27
C VAL A 50 -10.09 -14.24 8.03
N PHE A 51 -10.26 -14.93 6.90
CA PHE A 51 -9.66 -14.53 5.63
C PHE A 51 -10.11 -13.12 5.21
N LEU A 52 -11.41 -12.83 5.34
CA LEU A 52 -11.97 -11.53 5.01
C LEU A 52 -11.43 -10.42 5.92
N ILE A 53 -11.34 -10.67 7.23
CA ILE A 53 -10.74 -9.73 8.18
C ILE A 53 -9.28 -9.44 7.83
N MET A 54 -8.47 -10.48 7.55
CA MET A 54 -7.08 -10.29 7.15
C MET A 54 -6.96 -9.49 5.86
N TYR A 55 -7.80 -9.78 4.86
CA TYR A 55 -7.81 -9.08 3.58
C TYR A 55 -8.12 -7.58 3.76
N VAL A 56 -9.15 -7.26 4.54
CA VAL A 56 -9.51 -5.87 4.87
C VAL A 56 -8.38 -5.19 5.66
N ALA A 57 -7.80 -5.87 6.65
CA ALA A 57 -6.71 -5.34 7.45
C ALA A 57 -5.47 -5.02 6.60
N GLN A 58 -5.08 -5.90 5.68
CA GLN A 58 -3.97 -5.66 4.75
C GLN A 58 -4.23 -4.45 3.85
N LYS A 59 -5.46 -4.31 3.32
CA LYS A 59 -5.83 -3.17 2.48
C LYS A 59 -5.76 -1.85 3.26
N VAL A 60 -6.25 -1.83 4.50
CA VAL A 60 -6.19 -0.66 5.39
C VAL A 60 -4.74 -0.34 5.77
N LEU A 61 -3.91 -1.35 6.07
CA LEU A 61 -2.49 -1.18 6.37
C LEU A 61 -1.71 -0.61 5.18
N ALA A 62 -1.99 -1.05 3.96
CA ALA A 62 -1.36 -0.52 2.75
C ALA A 62 -1.66 0.97 2.56
N VAL A 63 -2.93 1.37 2.75
CA VAL A 63 -3.36 2.77 2.69
C VAL A 63 -2.71 3.60 3.79
N ARG A 64 -2.65 3.08 5.02
CA ARG A 64 -1.99 3.77 6.13
C ARG A 64 -0.50 3.95 5.90
N ARG A 65 0.19 2.93 5.37
CA ARG A 65 1.64 3.02 5.08
C ARG A 65 1.96 4.09 4.04
N ALA A 66 1.11 4.26 3.02
CA ALA A 66 1.27 5.35 2.05
C ALA A 66 1.16 6.74 2.71
N MET A 67 0.17 6.94 3.59
CA MET A 67 0.03 8.19 4.35
C MET A 67 1.21 8.46 5.29
N THR A 68 1.80 7.42 5.90
CA THR A 68 2.96 7.61 6.79
C THR A 68 4.18 8.10 6.03
N ILE A 69 4.42 7.61 4.80
CA ILE A 69 5.51 8.09 3.94
C ILE A 69 5.28 9.54 3.56
N GLU A 70 4.05 9.90 3.19
CA GLU A 70 3.70 11.27 2.81
C GLU A 70 3.90 12.26 3.96
N ASN A 71 3.49 11.88 5.17
CA ASN A 71 3.71 12.68 6.38
C ASN A 71 5.21 12.79 6.74
N GLN A 72 5.99 11.73 6.56
CA GLN A 72 7.45 11.77 6.76
C GLN A 72 8.14 12.68 5.73
N LEU A 73 7.73 12.62 4.45
CA LEU A 73 8.25 13.49 3.39
C LEU A 73 7.92 14.95 3.67
N ARG A 74 6.69 15.24 4.12
CA ARG A 74 6.23 16.60 4.45
C ARG A 74 6.98 17.16 5.65
N ALA A 75 7.23 16.34 6.67
CA ALA A 75 8.04 16.71 7.83
C ALA A 75 9.50 16.99 7.45
N GLN A 76 10.11 16.18 6.57
CA GLN A 76 11.45 16.43 6.04
C GLN A 76 11.51 17.72 5.21
N ALA A 77 10.53 17.96 4.34
CA ALA A 77 10.45 19.19 3.56
C ALA A 77 10.32 20.43 4.45
N GLN A 78 9.53 20.38 5.53
CA GLN A 78 9.41 21.48 6.48
C GLN A 78 10.70 21.75 7.25
N MET A 79 11.49 20.73 7.58
CA MET A 79 12.81 20.91 8.18
C MET A 79 13.80 21.57 7.21
N HIS A 80 13.76 21.21 5.94
CA HIS A 80 14.57 21.86 4.91
C HIS A 80 14.13 23.30 4.59
N VAL A 81 12.83 23.60 4.68
CA VAL A 81 12.31 24.96 4.49
C VAL A 81 12.74 25.86 5.66
N GLN A 82 12.63 25.41 6.91
CA GLN A 82 13.09 26.18 8.06
C GLN A 82 14.61 26.39 8.09
N SER A 83 15.41 25.48 7.53
CA SER A 83 16.87 25.65 7.47
C SER A 83 17.36 26.53 6.31
N THR A 84 16.54 26.77 5.27
CA THR A 84 17.00 27.39 4.01
C THR A 84 16.45 28.81 3.75
N ILE A 85 15.41 29.23 4.49
CA ILE A 85 14.79 30.57 4.31
C ILE A 85 15.73 31.77 4.58
N PRO A 86 16.75 31.72 5.46
CA PRO A 86 17.65 32.87 5.63
C PRO A 86 18.68 33.04 4.50
N ASP A 87 19.04 31.96 3.79
CA ASP A 87 20.29 31.91 3.01
C ASP A 87 20.10 32.21 1.50
N LYS A 88 18.86 32.11 0.99
CA LYS A 88 18.56 32.31 -0.45
C LYS A 88 17.86 33.63 -0.81
N GLN A 89 17.58 34.49 0.16
CA GLN A 89 17.07 35.84 -0.10
C GLN A 89 17.95 36.70 -1.04
N PRO A 90 19.31 36.68 -0.95
CA PRO A 90 20.12 37.48 -1.87
C PRO A 90 20.08 36.94 -3.32
N GLU A 91 19.92 35.64 -3.49
CA GLU A 91 19.88 34.98 -4.81
C GLU A 91 18.57 35.30 -5.57
N ILE A 92 17.45 35.41 -4.84
CA ILE A 92 16.15 35.78 -5.41
C ILE A 92 16.13 37.26 -5.82
N GLN A 93 16.75 38.16 -5.03
CA GLN A 93 16.87 39.58 -5.39
C GLN A 93 17.76 39.80 -6.63
N ALA A 94 18.84 39.04 -6.77
CA ALA A 94 19.70 39.09 -7.96
C ALA A 94 18.95 38.61 -9.21
N LEU A 95 18.06 37.62 -9.08
CA LEU A 95 17.26 37.11 -10.18
C LEU A 95 16.18 38.12 -10.61
N GLU A 96 15.53 38.80 -9.67
CA GLU A 96 14.57 39.88 -9.97
C GLU A 96 15.22 41.04 -10.75
N GLN A 97 16.45 41.44 -10.39
CA GLN A 97 17.18 42.48 -11.11
C GLN A 97 17.48 42.07 -12.56
N GLN A 98 17.96 40.84 -12.79
CA GLN A 98 18.21 40.34 -14.15
C GLN A 98 16.93 40.26 -14.99
N PHE A 99 15.79 39.90 -14.39
CA PHE A 99 14.52 39.90 -15.09
C PHE A 99 14.04 41.31 -15.45
N GLN A 100 14.22 42.29 -14.57
CA GLN A 100 13.88 43.68 -14.87
C GLN A 100 14.78 44.26 -15.98
N GLU A 101 16.08 43.95 -15.98
CA GLU A 101 16.99 44.33 -17.06
C GLU A 101 16.58 43.68 -18.39
N ALA A 102 16.25 42.40 -18.39
CA ALA A 102 15.78 41.69 -19.58
C ALA A 102 14.45 42.25 -20.12
N LEU A 103 13.52 42.60 -19.24
CA LEU A 103 12.25 43.22 -19.64
C LEU A 103 12.42 44.66 -20.16
N ALA A 104 13.35 45.43 -19.59
CA ALA A 104 13.69 46.76 -20.08
C ALA A 104 14.35 46.70 -21.46
N ALA A 105 15.22 45.71 -21.70
CA ALA A 105 15.86 45.46 -22.99
C ALA A 105 14.86 45.01 -24.08
N LEU A 106 13.78 44.32 -23.70
CA LEU A 106 12.74 43.87 -24.63
C LEU A 106 11.70 44.97 -24.95
N LYS A 107 11.64 46.03 -24.15
CA LYS A 107 10.69 47.15 -24.31
C LYS A 107 11.23 48.28 -25.20
N ASN A 108 12.53 48.25 -25.52
CA ASN A 108 13.17 49.09 -26.55
C ASN A 108 13.37 48.30 -27.85
#